data_AF-A0A7W8J3M3-F1
#
_entry.id   AF-A0A7W8J3M3-F1
#
_cell.length_a   1.000
_cell.length_b   1.000
_cell.length_c   1.000
_cell.angle_alpha   90.00
_cell.angle_beta   90.00
_cell.angle_gamma   90.00
#
_symmetry.space_group_name_H-M   'P 1'
#
loop_
_entity.id
_entity.type
_entity.pdbx_description
1 polymer ?
#
loop_
_entity_poly.entity_id
_entity_poly.type
_entity_poly.pdbx_seq_one_letter_code
_entity_poly.pdbx_strand_id
1 'polypeptide(L)'
;MQRHAGALRYIALSPDAKPMAENLYRALWSWLVCVLVTVAVSYMTKPKTKAELKGLVYGATIIPHDGAAALWQKPIFWAIVVGTVFFILNFIFW
;
A
#
# COMPACT_ATOMS: atom_id res chain seq x y z
N MET A 1 11.11 -29.54 12.20
CA MET A 1 10.90 -28.32 11.40
C MET A 1 10.57 -27.18 12.36
N GLN A 2 11.41 -26.14 12.34
CA GLN A 2 11.63 -25.06 13.32
C GLN A 2 10.61 -24.87 14.46
N ARG A 3 10.97 -25.37 15.65
CA ARG A 3 10.40 -24.97 16.95
C ARG A 3 11.13 -23.68 17.42
N HIS A 4 10.61 -22.51 17.09
CA HIS A 4 11.06 -21.24 17.70
C HIS A 4 9.89 -20.48 18.33
N ALA A 5 9.25 -21.10 19.33
CA ALA A 5 8.10 -20.58 20.06
C ALA A 5 8.30 -19.16 20.66
N GLY A 6 9.55 -18.74 20.88
CA GLY A 6 9.86 -17.40 21.41
C GLY A 6 9.75 -16.25 20.38
N ALA A 7 10.07 -16.51 19.11
CA ALA A 7 10.02 -15.49 18.05
C ALA A 7 8.60 -15.30 17.49
N LEU A 8 7.77 -16.34 17.56
CA LEU A 8 6.36 -16.32 17.11
C LEU A 8 5.51 -15.32 17.92
N ARG A 9 5.74 -15.20 19.24
CA ARG A 9 4.96 -14.26 20.07
C ARG A 9 5.26 -12.79 19.77
N TYR A 10 6.49 -12.48 19.39
CA TYR A 10 6.90 -11.13 19.04
C TYR A 10 6.40 -10.69 17.66
N ILE A 11 6.21 -11.65 16.74
CA ILE A 11 5.80 -11.38 15.36
C ILE A 11 4.28 -11.45 15.18
N ALA A 12 3.57 -12.32 15.91
CA ALA A 12 2.14 -12.59 15.68
C ALA A 12 1.18 -12.00 16.75
N LEU A 13 1.68 -11.48 17.87
CA LEU A 13 0.93 -10.82 18.96
C LEU A 13 -0.34 -11.54 19.47
N SER A 14 -0.53 -12.82 19.13
CA SER A 14 -1.69 -13.64 19.50
C SER A 14 -1.27 -15.10 19.68
N PRO A 15 -1.65 -15.75 20.81
CA PRO A 15 -1.28 -17.13 21.11
C PRO A 15 -1.98 -18.18 20.22
N ASP A 16 -3.04 -17.81 19.48
CA ASP A 16 -3.82 -18.69 18.58
C ASP A 16 -3.67 -18.32 17.09
N ALA A 17 -2.44 -18.08 16.64
CA ALA A 17 -2.19 -17.75 15.24
C ALA A 17 -2.31 -19.00 14.34
N LYS A 18 -3.40 -19.06 13.54
CA LYS A 18 -3.53 -20.03 12.43
C LYS A 18 -2.30 -19.92 11.49
N PRO A 19 -1.81 -21.03 10.90
CA PRO A 19 -0.58 -21.03 10.10
C PRO A 19 -0.57 -20.04 8.92
N MET A 20 -1.74 -19.61 8.44
CA MET A 20 -1.87 -18.59 7.41
C MET A 20 -1.58 -17.15 7.92
N ALA A 21 -1.92 -16.84 9.18
CA ALA A 21 -1.62 -15.54 9.78
C ALA A 21 -0.12 -15.33 9.95
N GLU A 22 0.63 -16.39 10.26
CA GLU A 22 2.09 -16.34 10.36
C GLU A 22 2.75 -15.90 9.05
N ASN A 23 2.28 -16.45 7.92
CA ASN A 23 2.81 -16.09 6.60
C ASN A 23 2.51 -14.64 6.24
N LEU A 24 1.34 -14.12 6.63
CA LEU A 24 0.97 -12.72 6.42
C LEU A 24 1.85 -11.77 7.24
N TYR A 25 2.06 -12.06 8.54
CA TYR A 25 2.94 -11.25 9.39
C TYR A 25 4.39 -11.28 8.90
N ARG A 26 4.89 -12.43 8.44
CA ARG A 26 6.23 -12.53 7.84
C ARG A 26 6.34 -11.69 6.56
N ALA A 27 5.32 -11.75 5.70
CA ALA A 27 5.27 -10.92 4.49
C ALA A 27 5.21 -9.42 4.81
N LEU A 28 4.46 -9.02 5.84
CA LEU A 28 4.39 -7.64 6.32
C LEU A 28 5.76 -7.15 6.79
N TRP A 29 6.47 -7.93 7.61
CA TRP A 29 7.82 -7.57 8.07
C TRP A 29 8.82 -7.48 6.93
N SER A 30 8.82 -8.44 5.99
CA SER A 30 9.67 -8.39 4.80
C SER A 30 9.39 -7.15 3.94
N TRP A 31 8.11 -6.80 3.77
CA TRP A 31 7.71 -5.60 3.03
C TRP A 31 8.15 -4.32 3.74
N LEU A 32 7.95 -4.22 5.06
CA LEU A 32 8.38 -3.07 5.86
C LEU A 32 9.89 -2.85 5.80
N VAL A 33 10.68 -3.91 5.95
CA VAL A 33 12.15 -3.83 5.84
C VAL A 33 12.56 -3.39 4.43
N CYS A 34 11.95 -3.96 3.39
CA CYS A 34 12.22 -3.58 2.00
C CYS A 34 11.93 -2.08 1.75
N VAL A 35 10.77 -1.59 2.19
CA VAL A 35 10.40 -0.17 2.07
C VAL A 35 11.36 0.73 2.85
N LEU A 36 11.68 0.38 4.09
CA LEU A 36 12.62 1.15 4.91
C LEU A 36 14.00 1.26 4.26
N VAL A 37 14.55 0.15 3.79
CA VAL A 37 15.85 0.13 3.08
C VAL A 37 15.77 0.97 1.81
N THR A 38 14.70 0.84 1.03
CA THR A 38 14.49 1.61 -0.19
C THR A 38 14.46 3.11 0.10
N VAL A 39 13.74 3.54 1.13
CA VAL A 39 13.67 4.95 1.54
C VAL A 39 15.02 5.46 2.03
N ALA A 40 15.71 4.69 2.88
CA ALA A 40 17.02 5.06 3.41
C ALA A 40 18.05 5.24 2.28
N VAL A 41 18.15 4.26 1.38
CA VAL A 41 19.04 4.32 0.21
C VAL A 41 18.64 5.48 -0.71
N SER A 42 17.35 5.71 -0.91
CA SER A 42 16.86 6.84 -1.73
C SER A 42 17.33 8.18 -1.18
N TYR A 43 17.30 8.38 0.15
CA TYR A 43 17.81 9.60 0.78
C TYR A 43 19.34 9.72 0.72
N MET A 44 20.06 8.60 0.76
CA MET A 44 21.52 8.57 0.63
C MET A 44 21.98 8.74 -0.83
N THR A 45 21.08 8.59 -1.81
CA THR A 45 21.40 8.67 -3.25
C THR A 45 21.11 10.07 -3.79
N LYS A 46 21.85 10.51 -4.81
CA LYS A 46 21.63 11.82 -5.44
C LYS A 46 20.30 11.83 -6.22
N PRO A 47 19.37 12.76 -5.94
CA PRO A 47 18.11 12.86 -6.68
C PRO A 47 18.37 13.34 -8.11
N LYS A 48 17.70 12.73 -9.10
CA LYS A 48 17.71 13.18 -10.50
C LYS A 48 17.07 14.57 -10.63
N THR A 49 17.53 15.35 -11.60
CA THR A 49 17.05 16.72 -11.78
C THR A 49 15.62 16.75 -12.31
N LYS A 50 14.83 17.76 -11.90
CA LYS A 50 13.40 17.88 -12.26
C LYS A 50 13.16 17.95 -13.77
N ALA A 51 14.14 18.41 -14.54
CA ALA A 51 14.09 18.47 -16.00
C ALA A 51 14.09 17.08 -16.66
N GLU A 52 14.83 16.11 -16.11
CA GLU A 52 14.86 14.72 -16.60
C GLU A 52 13.59 13.92 -16.22
N LEU A 53 12.83 14.41 -15.23
CA LEU A 53 11.60 13.77 -14.75
C LEU A 53 10.35 14.25 -15.52
N LYS A 54 10.47 15.32 -16.32
CA LYS A 54 9.39 15.87 -17.13
C LYS A 54 9.05 14.91 -18.27
N GLY A 55 7.83 14.36 -18.27
CA GLY A 55 7.37 13.36 -19.24
C GLY A 55 7.52 11.90 -18.78
N LEU A 56 8.29 11.64 -17.71
CA LEU A 56 8.46 10.29 -17.13
C LEU A 56 7.61 10.10 -15.87
N VAL A 57 7.52 11.16 -15.05
CA VAL A 57 6.71 11.16 -13.83
C VAL A 57 5.48 12.00 -14.06
N TYR A 58 4.32 11.43 -13.76
CA TYR A 58 3.02 12.10 -13.89
C TYR A 58 3.02 13.46 -13.16
N GLY A 59 3.61 13.54 -11.96
CA GLY A 59 3.73 14.77 -11.18
C GLY A 59 4.71 15.83 -11.70
N ALA A 60 5.58 15.53 -12.66
CA ALA A 60 6.47 16.50 -13.32
C ALA A 60 6.03 16.80 -14.76
N THR A 61 4.94 16.18 -15.22
CA THR A 61 4.41 16.32 -16.57
C THR A 61 3.20 17.25 -16.55
N ILE A 62 3.01 18.02 -17.63
CA ILE A 62 1.84 18.89 -17.76
C ILE A 62 0.65 17.97 -18.00
N ILE A 63 -0.14 17.72 -16.97
CA ILE A 63 -1.33 16.87 -17.06
C ILE A 63 -2.40 17.64 -17.85
N PRO A 64 -2.84 17.14 -19.02
CA PRO A 64 -3.96 17.72 -19.73
C PRO A 64 -5.17 17.69 -18.81
N HIS A 65 -5.79 18.85 -18.58
CA HIS A 65 -6.97 18.94 -17.74
C HIS A 65 -8.12 18.22 -18.45
N ASP A 66 -8.69 17.19 -17.83
CA ASP A 66 -9.90 16.53 -18.32
C ASP A 66 -11.06 17.54 -18.30
N GLY A 67 -11.24 18.21 -19.43
CA GLY A 67 -12.24 19.24 -19.63
C GLY A 67 -13.63 18.70 -19.33
N ALA A 68 -14.33 19.35 -18.40
CA ALA A 68 -15.78 19.27 -18.18
C ALA A 68 -16.44 17.88 -18.32
N ALA A 69 -15.76 16.80 -17.94
CA ALA A 69 -16.35 15.47 -17.93
C ALA A 69 -17.40 15.39 -16.81
N ALA A 70 -18.60 14.92 -17.16
CA ALA A 70 -19.71 14.75 -16.22
C ALA A 70 -19.28 13.92 -15.00
N LEU A 71 -19.87 14.16 -13.82
CA LEU A 71 -19.47 13.54 -12.54
C LEU A 71 -19.38 12.01 -12.59
N TRP A 72 -20.19 11.36 -13.43
CA TRP A 72 -20.22 9.90 -13.64
C TRP A 72 -19.02 9.33 -14.42
N GLN A 73 -18.34 10.17 -15.21
CA GLN A 73 -17.11 9.79 -15.94
C GLN A 73 -15.86 9.93 -15.05
N LYS A 74 -15.97 10.61 -13.90
CA LYS A 74 -14.85 10.76 -12.97
C LYS A 74 -14.69 9.47 -12.16
N PRO A 75 -13.49 8.85 -12.14
CA PRO A 75 -13.23 7.63 -11.37
C PRO A 75 -13.57 7.76 -9.88
N ILE A 76 -13.53 8.99 -9.35
CA ILE A 76 -13.80 9.28 -7.94
C ILE A 76 -15.24 8.99 -7.53
N PHE A 77 -16.21 9.17 -8.42
CA PHE A 77 -17.61 8.88 -8.12
C PHE A 77 -17.81 7.38 -7.83
N TRP A 78 -17.30 6.53 -8.72
CA TRP A 78 -17.37 5.08 -8.55
C TRP A 78 -16.52 4.58 -7.38
N ALA A 79 -15.36 5.19 -7.11
CA ALA A 79 -14.56 4.86 -5.93
C ALA A 79 -15.36 5.04 -4.61
N ILE A 80 -16.14 6.12 -4.50
CA ILE A 80 -17.00 6.37 -3.34
C ILE A 80 -18.16 5.36 -3.28
N VAL A 81 -18.81 5.09 -4.40
CA VAL A 81 -19.92 4.11 -4.46
C VAL A 81 -19.44 2.73 -4.00
N VAL A 82 -18.35 2.22 -4.59
CA VAL A 82 -17.79 0.91 -4.25
C VAL A 82 -17.30 0.91 -2.80
N GLY A 83 -16.63 1.96 -2.34
CA GLY A 83 -16.17 2.07 -0.96
C GLY A 83 -17.33 2.05 0.06
N THR A 84 -18.44 2.72 -0.25
CA THR A 84 -19.63 2.74 0.60
C THR A 84 -20.28 1.36 0.68
N VAL A 85 -20.44 0.65 -0.45
CA VAL A 85 -20.96 -0.72 -0.47
C VAL A 85 -20.07 -1.64 0.36
N PHE A 86 -18.75 -1.55 0.19
CA PHE A 86 -17.79 -2.38 0.93
C PHE A 86 -17.85 -2.12 2.43
N PHE A 87 -18.04 -0.86 2.85
CA PHE A 87 -18.20 -0.48 4.25
C PHE A 87 -19.50 -1.04 4.86
N ILE A 88 -20.64 -0.92 4.15
CA ILE A 88 -21.92 -1.48 4.61
C ILE A 88 -21.83 -3.00 4.76
N LEU A 89 -21.27 -3.68 3.77
CA LEU A 89 -21.08 -5.14 3.84
C LEU A 89 -20.18 -5.51 5.02
N ASN A 90 -19.07 -4.80 5.24
CA ASN A 90 -18.21 -5.05 6.40
C ASN A 90 -18.98 -4.87 7.71
N PHE A 91 -19.80 -3.83 7.85
CA PHE A 91 -20.58 -3.60 9.07
C PHE A 91 -21.62 -4.71 9.34
N ILE A 92 -22.18 -5.32 8.29
CA ILE A 92 -23.15 -6.42 8.43
C ILE A 92 -22.45 -7.76 8.77
N PHE A 93 -21.27 -8.02 8.21
CA PHE A 93 -20.57 -9.30 8.32
C PHE A 93 -19.49 -9.36 9.42
N TRP A 94 -19.15 -8.23 10.03
CA TRP A 94 -18.23 -8.12 11.17
C TRP A 94 -18.93 -8.50 12.47
#